data_AF-A0A6D2XZX0-F1
#
_entry.id   AF-A0A6D2XZX0-F1
#
_cell.length_a   1.000
_cell.length_b   1.000
_cell.length_c   1.000
_cell.angle_alpha   90.00
_cell.angle_beta   90.00
_cell.angle_gamma   90.00
#
_symmetry.space_group_name_H-M   'P 1'
#
loop_
_entity.id
_entity.type
_entity.pdbx_description
1 polymer ?
#
loop_
_entity_poly.entity_id
_entity_poly.type
_entity_poly.pdbx_seq_one_letter_code
_entity_poly.pdbx_strand_id
1 'polypeptide(L)'
;MDEKTKKAEEMALSLTRAVAGGDEQVAMKCAIWLAEQRVPLSVQLKPEVSPTQDIRLLMVQNGHSSSIQPSHHRRKGRKTPLHTLLKSIAQKLYTLLPLIPMDQN
;
A
#
# COMPACT_ATOMS: atom_id res chain seq x y z
N MET A 1 -27.14 20.94 -3.81
CA MET A 1 -25.87 21.23 -3.11
C MET A 1 -26.02 22.60 -2.49
N ASP A 2 -25.53 22.82 -1.27
CA ASP A 2 -25.53 24.16 -0.70
C ASP A 2 -24.49 25.05 -1.40
N GLU A 3 -24.77 26.34 -1.47
CA GLU A 3 -23.92 27.30 -2.20
C GLU A 3 -22.50 27.39 -1.61
N LYS A 4 -22.33 27.15 -0.31
CA LYS A 4 -21.02 27.19 0.35
C LYS A 4 -20.16 26.00 -0.08
N THR A 5 -20.73 24.80 -0.12
CA THR A 5 -20.01 23.60 -0.59
C THR A 5 -19.73 23.68 -2.08
N LYS A 6 -20.65 24.23 -2.88
CA LYS A 6 -20.41 24.49 -4.30
C LYS A 6 -19.22 25.43 -4.52
N LYS A 7 -19.16 26.53 -3.76
CA LYS A 7 -18.01 27.45 -3.84
C LYS A 7 -16.71 26.79 -3.39
N ALA A 8 -16.75 25.98 -2.34
CA ALA A 8 -15.58 25.24 -1.87
C ALA A 8 -15.04 24.25 -2.92
N GLU A 9 -15.94 23.55 -3.62
CA GLU A 9 -15.57 22.65 -4.71
C GLU A 9 -14.94 23.42 -5.89
N GLU A 10 -15.52 24.54 -6.30
CA GLU A 10 -14.95 25.41 -7.34
C GLU A 10 -13.54 25.88 -6.98
N MET A 11 -13.33 26.28 -5.72
CA MET A 11 -12.02 26.73 -5.24
C MET A 11 -11.01 25.59 -5.17
N ALA A 12 -11.43 24.39 -4.78
CA ALA A 12 -10.57 23.19 -4.78
C ALA A 12 -10.17 22.76 -6.21
N LEU A 13 -11.09 22.86 -7.17
CA LEU A 13 -10.80 22.62 -8.58
C LEU A 13 -9.85 23.67 -9.15
N SER A 14 -10.07 24.94 -8.80
CA SER A 14 -9.18 26.04 -9.17
C SER A 14 -7.77 25.85 -8.62
N LEU A 15 -7.65 25.45 -7.35
CA LEU A 15 -6.37 25.10 -6.73
C LEU A 15 -5.66 23.98 -7.49
N THR A 16 -6.38 22.90 -7.81
CA THR A 16 -5.82 21.74 -8.55
C THR A 16 -5.25 22.16 -9.90
N ARG A 17 -5.98 23.00 -10.65
CA ARG A 17 -5.54 23.51 -11.96
C ARG A 17 -4.34 24.43 -11.85
N ALA A 18 -4.34 25.34 -10.88
CA ALA A 18 -3.24 26.28 -10.67
C ALA A 18 -1.94 25.56 -10.27
N VAL A 19 -2.01 24.58 -9.37
CA VAL A 19 -0.86 23.74 -8.98
C VAL A 19 -0.34 22.94 -10.17
N ALA A 20 -1.22 22.32 -10.95
CA ALA A 20 -0.83 21.56 -12.15
C ALA A 20 -0.23 22.46 -13.25
N GLY A 21 -0.70 23.70 -13.35
CA GLY A 21 -0.25 24.69 -14.35
C GLY A 21 0.94 25.54 -13.90
N GLY A 22 1.39 25.43 -12.65
CA GLY A 22 2.47 26.25 -12.09
C GLY A 22 2.10 27.71 -11.79
N ASP A 23 0.81 28.05 -11.75
CA ASP A 23 0.36 29.40 -11.39
C ASP A 23 0.33 29.55 -9.85
N GLU A 24 1.49 29.91 -9.31
CA GLU A 24 1.71 30.05 -7.86
C GLU A 24 0.75 31.06 -7.22
N GLN A 25 0.47 32.18 -7.89
CA GLN A 25 -0.35 33.26 -7.34
C GLN A 25 -1.82 32.84 -7.22
N VAL A 26 -2.36 32.16 -8.23
CA VAL A 26 -3.73 31.63 -8.15
C VAL A 26 -3.79 30.48 -7.15
N ALA A 27 -2.79 29.59 -7.13
CA ALA A 27 -2.74 28.50 -6.16
C ALA A 27 -2.76 29.02 -4.72
N MET A 28 -1.94 30.03 -4.41
CA MET A 28 -1.88 30.63 -3.08
C MET A 28 -3.21 31.28 -2.68
N LYS A 29 -3.84 32.05 -3.58
CA LYS A 29 -5.16 32.67 -3.31
C LYS A 29 -6.23 31.61 -3.02
N CYS A 30 -6.26 30.54 -3.81
CA CYS A 30 -7.20 29.46 -3.59
C CYS A 30 -6.97 28.73 -2.27
N ALA A 31 -5.70 28.44 -1.94
CA ALA A 31 -5.32 27.77 -0.70
C ALA A 31 -5.67 28.61 0.54
N ILE A 32 -5.37 29.91 0.52
CA ILE A 32 -5.70 30.84 1.62
C ILE A 32 -7.21 30.85 1.86
N TRP A 33 -8.02 31.03 0.81
CA TRP A 33 -9.47 31.08 0.95
C TRP A 33 -10.01 29.77 1.54
N LEU A 34 -9.54 28.61 1.05
CA LEU A 34 -9.97 27.29 1.56
C LEU A 34 -9.58 27.09 3.03
N ALA A 35 -8.40 27.55 3.43
CA ALA A 35 -7.91 27.50 4.80
C ALA A 35 -8.71 28.40 5.75
N GLU A 36 -9.02 29.63 5.33
CA GLU A 36 -9.86 30.57 6.08
C GLU A 36 -11.27 30.00 6.32
N GLN A 37 -11.83 29.34 5.31
CA GLN A 37 -13.13 28.67 5.41
C GLN A 37 -13.08 27.35 6.18
N ARG A 38 -11.87 26.87 6.56
CA ARG A 38 -11.63 25.59 7.26
C ARG A 38 -12.28 24.41 6.55
N VAL A 39 -12.22 24.39 5.22
CA VAL A 39 -12.81 23.31 4.42
C VAL A 39 -12.00 22.03 4.61
N PRO A 40 -12.61 20.90 5.04
CA PRO A 40 -11.91 19.63 5.07
C PRO A 40 -11.67 19.16 3.63
N LEU A 41 -10.40 18.90 3.28
CA LEU A 41 -9.99 18.50 1.94
C LEU A 41 -9.19 17.20 1.99
N SER A 42 -9.41 16.33 1.00
CA SER A 42 -8.52 15.20 0.70
C SER A 42 -7.57 15.63 -0.39
N VAL A 43 -6.28 15.79 -0.06
CA VAL A 43 -5.24 16.12 -1.03
C VAL A 43 -4.45 14.86 -1.34
N GLN A 44 -4.43 14.45 -2.60
CA GLN A 44 -3.72 13.27 -3.06
C GLN A 44 -2.97 13.60 -4.35
N LEU A 45 -1.76 13.04 -4.48
CA LEU A 45 -1.06 13.06 -5.76
C LEU A 45 -1.81 12.17 -6.73
N LYS A 46 -1.84 12.58 -8.01
CA LYS A 46 -2.38 11.72 -9.06
C LYS A 46 -1.51 10.46 -9.13
N PRO A 47 -2.09 9.25 -9.09
CA PRO A 47 -1.31 8.03 -9.31
C PRO A 47 -0.64 8.09 -10.68
N GLU A 48 0.66 7.79 -10.77
CA GLU A 48 1.38 7.81 -12.05
C GLU A 48 0.81 6.78 -13.03
N VAL A 49 0.40 5.62 -12.51
CA VAL A 49 -0.32 4.55 -13.21
C VAL A 49 -0.94 3.64 -12.15
N SER A 50 -2.11 3.05 -12.41
CA SER A 50 -2.54 1.91 -11.61
C SER A 50 -1.50 0.80 -11.79
N PRO A 51 -1.04 0.13 -10.72
CA PRO A 51 -0.14 -1.00 -10.85
C PRO A 51 -0.72 -1.96 -11.89
N THR A 52 0.03 -2.24 -12.96
CA THR A 52 -0.42 -3.14 -14.02
C THR A 52 -0.60 -4.57 -13.51
N GLN A 53 -0.09 -4.86 -12.31
CA GLN A 53 -0.17 -6.14 -11.64
C GLN A 53 -0.64 -5.93 -10.20
N ASP A 54 -1.54 -6.79 -9.74
CA ASP A 54 -2.00 -6.82 -8.36
C ASP A 54 -0.82 -7.00 -7.40
N ILE A 55 -0.67 -6.06 -6.47
CA ILE A 55 0.34 -6.14 -5.42
C ILE A 55 -0.24 -6.99 -4.29
N ARG A 56 0.45 -8.06 -3.88
CA ARG A 56 0.01 -8.89 -2.75
C ARG A 56 0.21 -8.13 -1.44
N LEU A 57 -0.88 -7.68 -0.82
CA LEU A 57 -0.86 -7.13 0.53
C LEU A 57 -0.91 -8.28 1.55
N LEU A 58 0.17 -8.48 2.31
CA LEU A 58 0.16 -9.40 3.45
C LEU A 58 -0.34 -8.65 4.68
N MET A 59 -1.60 -8.87 5.05
CA MET A 59 -2.12 -8.45 6.34
C MET A 59 -1.87 -9.56 7.37
N VAL A 60 -0.95 -9.31 8.31
CA VAL A 60 -0.80 -10.16 9.50
C VAL A 60 -1.62 -9.52 10.61
N GLN A 61 -2.80 -10.06 10.86
CA GLN A 61 -3.56 -9.75 12.08
C GLN A 61 -3.10 -10.72 13.16
N ASN A 62 -2.67 -10.18 14.29
CA ASN A 62 -2.07 -10.94 15.39
C ASN A 62 -2.90 -12.17 15.73
N GLY A 63 -2.38 -13.33 15.32
CA GLY A 63 -2.76 -14.63 15.81
C GLY A 63 -4.19 -15.07 15.57
N HIS A 64 -4.70 -15.02 14.32
CA HIS A 64 -5.55 -16.06 13.69
C HIS A 64 -5.55 -15.77 12.18
N SER A 65 -4.71 -16.49 11.43
CA SER A 65 -4.58 -16.34 9.97
C SER A 65 -5.85 -16.86 9.28
N SER A 66 -6.83 -16.01 9.04
CA SER A 66 -7.93 -16.33 8.12
C SER A 66 -7.53 -15.92 6.70
N SER A 67 -7.12 -16.90 5.91
CA SER A 67 -6.89 -16.73 4.47
C SER A 67 -8.25 -16.67 3.77
N ILE A 68 -8.68 -15.49 3.34
CA ILE A 68 -9.83 -15.38 2.43
C ILE A 68 -9.31 -15.76 1.03
N GLN A 69 -9.50 -17.02 0.63
CA GLN A 69 -9.23 -17.47 -0.73
C GLN A 69 -10.47 -17.22 -1.61
N PRO A 70 -10.36 -16.49 -2.74
CA PRO A 70 -11.39 -16.47 -3.76
C PRO A 70 -11.45 -17.86 -4.42
N SER A 71 -12.58 -18.54 -4.24
CA SER A 71 -12.85 -19.86 -4.80
C SER A 71 -13.10 -19.77 -6.32
N HIS A 72 -12.10 -20.14 -7.11
CA HIS A 72 -12.31 -20.55 -8.50
C HIS A 72 -11.68 -21.92 -8.76
N HIS A 73 -12.58 -22.88 -8.99
CA HIS A 73 -12.35 -24.19 -9.54
C HIS A 73 -11.50 -24.11 -10.83
N ARG A 74 -10.46 -24.96 -10.94
CA ARG A 74 -10.28 -25.97 -12.02
C ARG A 74 -8.80 -26.34 -12.26
N ARG A 75 -8.57 -27.66 -12.11
CA ARG A 75 -7.56 -28.52 -12.77
C ARG A 75 -6.08 -28.47 -12.35
N LYS A 76 -5.74 -29.49 -11.54
CA LYS A 76 -4.54 -30.36 -11.52
C LYS A 76 -3.38 -29.96 -12.45
N GLY A 77 -2.27 -29.56 -11.82
CA GLY A 77 -0.91 -29.75 -12.32
C GLY A 77 -0.01 -30.10 -11.14
N ARG A 78 0.57 -31.30 -11.12
CA ARG A 78 1.60 -31.69 -10.13
C ARG A 78 2.76 -30.71 -10.26
N LYS A 79 2.94 -29.86 -9.25
CA LYS A 79 4.21 -29.16 -9.00
C LYS A 79 4.68 -29.60 -7.62
N THR A 80 5.85 -30.22 -7.59
CA THR A 80 6.55 -30.56 -6.35
C THR A 80 6.62 -29.32 -5.46
N PRO A 81 6.09 -29.36 -4.22
CA PRO A 81 6.05 -28.17 -3.40
C PRO A 81 7.48 -27.82 -2.95
N LEU A 82 7.96 -26.63 -3.32
CA LEU A 82 9.23 -26.03 -2.90
C LEU A 82 9.48 -26.11 -1.37
N HIS A 83 8.41 -26.32 -0.59
CA HIS A 83 8.48 -26.58 0.84
C HIS A 83 9.30 -27.85 1.21
N THR A 84 9.35 -28.88 0.36
CA THR A 84 10.19 -30.07 0.62
C THR A 84 11.67 -29.78 0.38
N LEU A 85 11.98 -28.93 -0.60
CA LEU A 85 13.35 -28.47 -0.88
C LEU A 85 13.88 -27.61 0.28
N LEU A 86 13.04 -26.68 0.78
CA LEU A 86 13.41 -25.83 1.92
C LEU A 86 13.62 -26.64 3.21
N LYS A 87 12.77 -27.65 3.47
CA LYS A 87 12.97 -28.58 4.60
C LYS A 87 14.27 -29.36 4.48
N SER A 88 14.61 -29.85 3.28
CA SER A 88 15.88 -30.57 3.05
C SER A 88 17.10 -29.67 3.24
N ILE A 89 17.02 -28.40 2.81
CA ILE A 89 18.11 -27.43 3.00
C ILE A 89 18.29 -27.08 4.47
N ALA A 90 17.20 -26.84 5.21
CA ALA A 90 17.25 -26.57 6.64
C ALA A 90 17.83 -27.75 7.45
N GLN A 91 17.41 -28.98 7.12
CA GLN A 91 17.93 -30.19 7.78
C GLN A 91 19.44 -30.35 7.53
N LYS A 92 19.90 -30.10 6.30
CA LYS A 92 21.33 -30.16 5.95
C LYS A 92 22.15 -29.11 6.69
N LEU A 93 21.65 -27.87 6.81
CA LEU A 93 22.33 -26.81 7.55
C LEU A 93 22.46 -27.15 9.04
N TYR A 94 21.43 -27.76 9.63
CA TYR A 94 21.44 -28.17 11.03
C TYR A 94 22.43 -29.31 11.31
N THR A 95 22.59 -30.24 10.38
CA THR A 95 23.58 -31.34 10.50
C THR A 95 25.02 -30.93 10.19
N LEU A 96 25.23 -29.77 9.54
CA LEU A 96 26.56 -29.24 9.18
C LEU A 96 27.08 -28.18 10.16
N LEU A 97 26.34 -27.87 11.23
CA LEU A 97 26.82 -27.07 12.35
C LEU A 97 27.48 -28.01 13.38
N PRO A 98 28.82 -28.19 13.38
CA PRO A 98 29.48 -28.84 14.50
C PRO A 98 29.27 -28.01 15.77
N LEU A 99 28.87 -28.72 16.82
CA LEU A 99 28.71 -28.27 18.20
C LEU A 99 29.87 -27.36 18.62
N ILE A 100 29.61 -26.06 18.78
CA ILE A 100 30.49 -25.20 19.59
C ILE A 100 30.21 -25.61 21.04
N PRO A 101 31.19 -26.18 21.78
CA PRO A 101 31.02 -26.36 23.21
C PRO A 101 30.98 -24.96 23.82
N MET A 102 29.87 -24.60 24.45
CA MET A 102 29.87 -23.49 25.40
C MET A 102 30.72 -23.94 26.59
N ASP A 103 31.96 -23.46 26.63
CA ASP A 103 32.81 -23.49 27.81
C ASP A 103 32.15 -22.61 28.89
N GLN A 104 31.76 -23.22 30.02
CA GLN A 104 31.34 -22.49 31.21
C GLN A 104 32.55 -22.38 32.13
N ASN A 105 33.10 -21.17 32.25
CA ASN A 105 33.95 -20.78 33.36
C ASN A 105 33.65 -19.32 33.74
#